data_AF-A0A662JJC4-F1
#
_entry.id   AF-A0A662JJC4-F1
#
_cell.length_a   1.000
_cell.length_b   1.000
_cell.length_c   1.000
_cell.angle_alpha   90.00
_cell.angle_beta   90.00
_cell.angle_gamma   90.00
#
_symmetry.space_group_name_H-M   'P 1'
#
loop_
_entity.id
_entity.type
_entity.pdbx_description
1 polymer ?
#
loop_
_entity_poly.entity_id
_entity_poly.type
_entity_poly.pdbx_seq_one_letter_code
_entity_poly.pdbx_strand_id
1 'polypeptide(L)'
;MSLTAETISAALMDFRRVKEAIRRAVQATSKKEDFGSKFRTRALDIPSSIVTSGLLPTLTFYYAKVGSTSYQNVVALFEGKTKKVEPVEPDKFAYGACLFLVLRRLAELGFLEGAAPSEPLTCFEKLAQMEPLRLSMLLPRLLPYLLEIRKLSEAEFKPEG
;
A
#
# COMPACT_ATOMS: atom_id res chain seq x y z
N MET A 1 17.80 -13.98 -10.99
CA MET A 1 17.44 -12.55 -11.22
C MET A 1 18.17 -11.70 -10.20
N SER A 2 18.66 -10.51 -10.57
CA SER A 2 19.20 -9.57 -9.59
C SER A 2 18.08 -9.05 -8.69
N LEU A 3 18.41 -8.73 -7.43
CA LEU A 3 17.46 -8.17 -6.45
C LEU A 3 16.75 -6.91 -6.98
N THR A 4 17.46 -6.13 -7.82
CA THR A 4 16.94 -4.92 -8.48
C THR A 4 15.87 -5.25 -9.53
N ALA A 5 16.09 -6.26 -10.38
CA ALA A 5 15.12 -6.62 -11.42
C ALA A 5 13.82 -7.19 -10.80
N GLU A 6 13.93 -7.96 -9.72
CA GLU A 6 12.80 -8.49 -8.97
C GLU A 6 11.99 -7.36 -8.30
N THR A 7 12.67 -6.40 -7.67
CA THR A 7 12.04 -5.22 -7.07
C THR A 7 11.25 -4.39 -8.09
N ILE A 8 11.86 -4.08 -9.24
CA ILE A 8 11.20 -3.29 -10.30
C ILE A 8 9.99 -4.05 -10.85
N SER A 9 10.13 -5.35 -11.09
CA SER A 9 9.03 -6.19 -11.59
C SER A 9 7.84 -6.20 -10.63
N ALA A 10 8.10 -6.39 -9.33
CA ALA A 10 7.07 -6.33 -8.29
C ALA A 10 6.36 -4.98 -8.25
N ALA A 11 7.12 -3.87 -8.27
CA ALA A 11 6.57 -2.52 -8.26
C ALA A 11 5.70 -2.24 -9.51
N LEU A 12 6.13 -2.67 -10.70
CA LEU A 12 5.34 -2.51 -11.94
C LEU A 12 4.03 -3.29 -11.90
N MET A 13 4.05 -4.54 -11.42
CA MET A 13 2.83 -5.33 -11.27
C MET A 13 1.86 -4.66 -10.30
N ASP A 14 2.36 -4.16 -9.18
CA ASP A 14 1.53 -3.48 -8.19
C ASP A 14 1.01 -2.13 -8.61
N PHE A 15 1.82 -1.36 -9.33
CA PHE A 15 1.37 -0.11 -9.88
C PHE A 15 0.22 -0.30 -10.89
N ARG A 16 0.25 -1.39 -11.68
CA ARG A 16 -0.91 -1.75 -12.53
C ARG A 16 -2.16 -2.06 -11.70
N ARG A 17 -2.00 -2.77 -10.57
CA ARG A 17 -3.12 -3.03 -9.64
C ARG A 17 -3.66 -1.74 -9.04
N VAL A 18 -2.81 -0.80 -8.67
CA VAL A 18 -3.23 0.54 -8.20
C VAL A 18 -4.08 1.24 -9.25
N LYS A 19 -3.60 1.31 -10.51
CA LYS A 19 -4.36 1.97 -11.59
C LYS A 19 -5.73 1.34 -11.78
N GLU A 20 -5.80 0.02 -11.67
CA GLU A 20 -7.05 -0.70 -11.80
C GLU A 20 -7.98 -0.51 -10.58
N ALA A 21 -7.43 -0.52 -9.37
CA ALA A 21 -8.18 -0.21 -8.15
C ALA A 21 -8.73 1.23 -8.17
N ILE A 22 -7.96 2.20 -8.67
CA ILE A 22 -8.41 3.59 -8.87
C ILE A 22 -9.59 3.64 -9.86
N ARG A 23 -9.50 2.96 -10.99
CA ARG A 23 -10.61 2.91 -11.97
C ARG A 23 -11.90 2.38 -11.34
N ARG A 24 -11.80 1.31 -10.56
CA ARG A 24 -12.94 0.73 -9.83
C ARG A 24 -13.49 1.68 -8.76
N ALA A 25 -12.61 2.36 -8.03
CA ALA A 25 -13.01 3.34 -7.02
C ALA A 25 -13.82 4.49 -7.66
N VAL A 26 -13.33 5.03 -8.78
CA VAL A 26 -14.00 6.09 -9.55
C VAL A 26 -15.37 5.64 -10.06
N GLN A 27 -15.49 4.39 -10.52
CA GLN A 27 -16.79 3.83 -10.94
C GLN A 27 -17.77 3.71 -9.77
N ALA A 28 -17.28 3.45 -8.55
CA ALA A 28 -18.13 3.30 -7.37
C ALA A 28 -18.62 4.64 -6.79
N THR A 29 -17.83 5.72 -6.85
CA THR A 29 -18.17 7.00 -6.19
C THR A 29 -19.10 7.91 -6.99
N SER A 30 -19.41 7.62 -8.26
CA SER A 30 -20.24 8.47 -9.17
C SER A 30 -19.75 9.92 -9.33
N LYS A 31 -18.62 10.29 -8.75
CA LYS A 31 -18.00 11.62 -8.76
C LYS A 31 -16.62 11.54 -9.39
N LYS A 32 -16.22 12.61 -10.10
CA LYS A 32 -14.84 12.81 -10.53
C LYS A 32 -13.98 13.23 -9.34
N GLU A 33 -13.71 12.29 -8.46
CA GLU A 33 -12.76 12.47 -7.37
C GLU A 33 -11.35 12.06 -7.82
N ASP A 34 -10.33 12.81 -7.41
CA ASP A 34 -8.94 12.58 -7.85
C ASP A 34 -8.21 11.61 -6.92
N PHE A 35 -8.54 10.32 -7.06
CA PHE A 35 -7.88 9.22 -6.35
C PHE A 35 -6.39 9.11 -6.69
N GLY A 36 -6.00 9.43 -7.93
CA GLY A 36 -4.62 9.34 -8.38
C GLY A 36 -3.72 10.35 -7.68
N SER A 37 -4.19 11.59 -7.57
CA SER A 37 -3.47 12.66 -6.87
C SER A 37 -3.31 12.37 -5.37
N LYS A 38 -4.38 11.90 -4.70
CA LYS A 38 -4.30 11.46 -3.29
C LYS A 38 -3.32 10.30 -3.09
N PHE A 39 -3.40 9.28 -3.95
CA PHE A 39 -2.48 8.14 -3.90
C PHE A 39 -1.03 8.59 -4.09
N ARG A 40 -0.77 9.46 -5.08
CA ARG A 40 0.56 10.04 -5.31
C ARG A 40 1.09 10.67 -4.03
N THR A 41 0.35 11.59 -3.41
CA THR A 41 0.77 12.24 -2.16
C THR A 41 1.22 11.23 -1.10
N ARG A 42 0.46 10.15 -0.90
CA ARG A 42 0.81 9.12 0.09
C ARG A 42 1.97 8.21 -0.34
N ALA A 43 2.09 7.92 -1.64
CA ALA A 43 3.22 7.16 -2.19
C ALA A 43 4.55 7.93 -2.07
N LEU A 44 4.52 9.27 -2.14
CA LEU A 44 5.69 10.12 -1.89
C LEU A 44 6.06 10.16 -0.40
N ASP A 45 5.05 10.19 0.48
CA ASP A 45 5.19 10.34 1.93
C ASP A 45 5.71 9.06 2.60
N ILE A 46 5.06 7.90 2.35
CA ILE A 46 5.26 6.67 3.11
C ILE A 46 6.73 6.20 3.25
N PRO A 47 7.62 6.29 2.23
CA PRO A 47 9.01 5.86 2.39
C PRO A 47 9.72 6.72 3.44
N SER A 48 9.46 8.02 3.45
CA SER A 48 10.05 8.96 4.40
C SER A 48 9.47 8.79 5.80
N SER A 49 8.17 8.51 5.92
CA SER A 49 7.53 8.23 7.21
C SER A 49 8.11 6.96 7.84
N ILE A 50 8.35 5.91 7.06
CA ILE A 50 8.98 4.67 7.54
C ILE A 50 10.39 4.93 8.07
N VAL A 51 11.19 5.75 7.38
CA VAL A 51 12.57 6.07 7.80
C VAL A 51 12.58 6.94 9.06
N THR A 52 11.65 7.89 9.18
CA THR A 52 11.64 8.86 10.29
C THR A 52 10.93 8.34 11.54
N SER A 53 9.79 7.67 11.37
CA SER A 53 8.89 7.25 12.44
C SER A 53 8.94 5.74 12.71
N GLY A 54 9.63 4.99 11.85
CA GLY A 54 9.68 3.53 11.91
C GLY A 54 8.54 2.88 11.14
N LEU A 55 8.75 1.60 10.77
CA LEU A 55 7.79 0.82 9.98
C LEU A 55 6.45 0.65 10.71
N LEU A 56 6.46 0.01 11.88
CA LEU A 56 5.23 -0.35 12.58
C LEU A 56 4.39 0.88 12.97
N PRO A 57 4.96 1.98 13.54
CA PRO A 57 4.20 3.20 13.81
C PRO A 57 3.59 3.84 12.54
N THR A 58 4.30 3.79 11.41
CA THR A 58 3.76 4.29 10.14
C THR A 58 2.57 3.45 9.68
N LEU A 59 2.68 2.12 9.73
CA LEU A 59 1.60 1.23 9.26
C LEU A 59 0.35 1.33 10.13
N THR A 60 0.49 1.41 11.46
CA THR A 60 -0.64 1.60 12.36
C THR A 60 -1.30 2.96 12.17
N PHE A 61 -0.53 4.03 11.93
CA PHE A 61 -1.06 5.34 11.58
C PHE A 61 -1.85 5.30 10.26
N TYR A 62 -1.29 4.69 9.20
CA TYR A 62 -1.98 4.57 7.92
C TYR A 62 -3.29 3.78 8.08
N TYR A 63 -3.30 2.71 8.88
CA TYR A 63 -4.52 1.96 9.17
C TYR A 63 -5.56 2.80 9.92
N ALA A 64 -5.13 3.59 10.91
CA ALA A 64 -6.02 4.49 11.66
C ALA A 64 -6.66 5.56 10.76
N LYS A 65 -5.94 6.08 9.75
CA LYS A 65 -6.48 7.05 8.78
C LYS A 65 -7.55 6.45 7.86
N VAL A 66 -7.47 5.15 7.59
CA VAL A 66 -8.38 4.44 6.69
C VAL A 66 -9.64 3.95 7.43
N GLY A 67 -9.45 3.34 8.60
CA GLY A 67 -10.46 2.60 9.34
C GLY A 67 -10.73 1.20 8.75
N SER A 68 -11.25 0.29 9.58
CA SER A 68 -11.39 -1.13 9.24
C SER A 68 -12.27 -1.37 8.00
N THR A 69 -13.48 -0.78 7.95
CA THR A 69 -14.42 -0.96 6.84
C THR A 69 -13.83 -0.47 5.51
N SER A 70 -13.29 0.75 5.49
CA SER A 70 -12.70 1.32 4.28
C SER A 70 -11.49 0.52 3.81
N TYR A 71 -10.72 -0.05 4.74
CA TYR A 71 -9.57 -0.89 4.40
C TYR A 71 -10.01 -2.16 3.65
N GLN A 72 -11.05 -2.84 4.13
CA GLN A 72 -11.60 -4.01 3.44
C GLN A 72 -12.13 -3.66 2.05
N ASN A 73 -12.77 -2.49 1.90
CA ASN A 73 -13.20 -2.01 0.59
C ASN A 73 -12.01 -1.75 -0.34
N VAL A 74 -10.91 -1.16 0.16
CA VAL A 74 -9.67 -0.99 -0.62
C VAL A 74 -9.10 -2.34 -1.05
N VAL A 75 -9.00 -3.31 -0.13
CA VAL A 75 -8.53 -4.67 -0.47
C VAL A 75 -9.40 -5.29 -1.57
N ALA A 76 -10.73 -5.17 -1.46
CA ALA A 76 -11.65 -5.67 -2.48
C ALA A 76 -11.43 -5.01 -3.87
N LEU A 77 -11.13 -3.71 -3.91
CA LEU A 77 -10.78 -3.00 -5.15
C LEU A 77 -9.50 -3.56 -5.78
N PHE A 78 -8.49 -3.90 -4.98
CA PHE A 78 -7.24 -4.49 -5.47
C PHE A 78 -7.43 -5.92 -5.98
N GLU A 79 -8.22 -6.72 -5.28
CA GLU A 79 -8.49 -8.12 -5.64
C GLU A 79 -9.49 -8.28 -6.79
N GLY A 80 -10.14 -7.18 -7.20
CA GLY A 80 -11.16 -7.22 -8.26
C GLY A 80 -12.41 -7.99 -7.85
N LYS A 81 -12.69 -8.07 -6.55
CA LYS A 81 -13.92 -8.69 -6.05
C LYS A 81 -15.10 -7.79 -6.45
N THR A 82 -15.98 -8.32 -7.30
CA THR A 82 -17.07 -7.61 -7.98
C THR A 82 -18.37 -7.49 -7.17
N LYS A 83 -18.43 -8.01 -5.94
CA LYS A 83 -19.55 -7.72 -5.03
C LYS A 83 -19.52 -6.22 -4.72
N LYS A 84 -20.68 -5.53 -4.77
CA LYS A 84 -20.87 -4.08 -4.53
C LYS A 84 -19.81 -3.54 -3.57
N VAL A 85 -18.72 -3.01 -4.11
CA VAL A 85 -17.70 -2.36 -3.30
C VAL A 85 -18.30 -1.03 -2.91
N GLU A 86 -18.41 -0.80 -1.61
CA GLU A 86 -18.92 0.47 -1.13
C GLU A 86 -17.96 1.61 -1.55
N PRO A 87 -18.49 2.81 -1.85
CA PRO A 87 -17.67 3.97 -2.15
C PRO A 87 -16.64 4.22 -1.04
N VAL A 88 -15.38 4.43 -1.44
CA VAL A 88 -14.29 4.79 -0.51
C VAL A 88 -13.86 6.22 -0.82
N GLU A 89 -13.72 7.04 0.20
CA GLU A 89 -13.22 8.41 0.06
C GLU A 89 -11.77 8.40 -0.47
N PRO A 90 -11.36 9.35 -1.32
CA PRO A 90 -10.05 9.35 -1.98
C PRO A 90 -8.86 9.33 -1.01
N ASP A 91 -8.95 10.06 0.09
CA ASP A 91 -7.90 10.10 1.11
C ASP A 91 -7.75 8.73 1.80
N LYS A 92 -8.88 8.13 2.21
CA LYS A 92 -8.90 6.77 2.79
C LYS A 92 -8.42 5.73 1.79
N PHE A 93 -8.79 5.85 0.52
CA PHE A 93 -8.26 4.97 -0.52
C PHE A 93 -6.74 5.07 -0.60
N ALA A 94 -6.18 6.29 -0.61
CA ALA A 94 -4.75 6.51 -0.74
C ALA A 94 -3.95 5.90 0.42
N TYR A 95 -4.35 6.17 1.67
CA TYR A 95 -3.73 5.54 2.84
C TYR A 95 -3.88 4.01 2.79
N GLY A 96 -5.06 3.50 2.43
CA GLY A 96 -5.34 2.07 2.39
C GLY A 96 -4.54 1.35 1.33
N ALA A 97 -4.40 1.96 0.15
CA ALA A 97 -3.63 1.42 -0.97
C ALA A 97 -2.14 1.33 -0.60
N CYS A 98 -1.55 2.39 -0.06
CA CYS A 98 -0.15 2.35 0.39
C CYS A 98 0.07 1.31 1.50
N LEU A 99 -0.83 1.24 2.48
CA LEU A 99 -0.76 0.22 3.53
C LEU A 99 -0.84 -1.20 2.96
N PHE A 100 -1.82 -1.47 2.09
CA PHE A 100 -1.99 -2.78 1.47
C PHE A 100 -0.77 -3.18 0.64
N LEU A 101 -0.21 -2.27 -0.16
CA LEU A 101 1.00 -2.53 -0.94
C LEU A 101 2.20 -2.89 -0.06
N VAL A 102 2.41 -2.17 1.06
CA VAL A 102 3.48 -2.52 2.01
C VAL A 102 3.26 -3.91 2.58
N LEU A 103 2.07 -4.19 3.15
CA LEU A 103 1.79 -5.50 3.74
C LEU A 103 1.91 -6.63 2.72
N ARG A 104 1.42 -6.42 1.51
CA ARG A 104 1.51 -7.37 0.41
C ARG A 104 2.96 -7.64 0.02
N ARG A 105 3.79 -6.61 -0.11
CA ARG A 105 5.22 -6.76 -0.39
C ARG A 105 5.94 -7.49 0.74
N LEU A 106 5.61 -7.20 1.99
CA LEU A 106 6.18 -7.90 3.15
C LEU A 106 5.79 -9.38 3.17
N ALA A 107 4.55 -9.72 2.82
CA ALA A 107 4.11 -11.10 2.68
C ALA A 107 4.86 -11.83 1.56
N GLU A 108 4.99 -11.21 0.38
CA GLU A 108 5.74 -11.77 -0.77
C GLU A 108 7.22 -12.00 -0.45
N LEU A 109 7.81 -11.15 0.39
CA LEU A 109 9.19 -11.29 0.88
C LEU A 109 9.33 -12.31 2.02
N GLY A 110 8.24 -12.94 2.45
CA GLY A 110 8.23 -13.96 3.51
C GLY A 110 8.30 -13.39 4.93
N PHE A 111 8.04 -12.09 5.14
CA PHE A 111 8.05 -11.50 6.48
C PHE A 111 6.73 -11.71 7.23
N LEU A 112 5.64 -12.00 6.51
CA LEU A 112 4.29 -12.14 7.06
C LEU A 112 3.70 -13.55 6.86
N GLU A 113 4.51 -14.60 6.94
CA GLU A 113 4.04 -15.99 6.80
C GLU A 113 2.82 -16.29 7.69
N GLY A 114 1.70 -16.71 7.10
CA GLY A 114 0.47 -16.99 7.86
C GLY A 114 -0.31 -15.75 8.32
N ALA A 115 0.07 -14.54 7.91
CA ALA A 115 -0.72 -13.33 8.08
C ALA A 115 -1.09 -12.76 6.71
N ALA A 116 -2.39 -12.65 6.42
CA ALA A 116 -2.86 -12.13 5.15
C ALA A 116 -2.77 -10.60 5.12
N PRO A 117 -2.32 -9.98 4.00
CA PRO A 117 -2.34 -8.52 3.87
C PRO A 117 -3.73 -7.89 4.04
N SER A 118 -4.81 -8.65 3.83
CA SER A 118 -6.20 -8.25 4.11
C SER A 118 -6.52 -8.12 5.61
N GLU A 119 -5.67 -8.64 6.48
CA GLU A 119 -5.81 -8.68 7.94
C GLU A 119 -4.67 -7.86 8.58
N PRO A 120 -4.77 -6.52 8.56
CA PRO A 120 -3.64 -5.66 8.90
C PRO A 120 -3.25 -5.76 10.38
N LEU A 121 -4.20 -5.99 11.28
CA LEU A 121 -3.92 -6.15 12.71
C LEU A 121 -3.05 -7.38 12.97
N THR A 122 -3.37 -8.51 12.35
CA THR A 122 -2.57 -9.75 12.43
C THR A 122 -1.17 -9.54 11.84
N CYS A 123 -1.05 -8.77 10.75
CA CYS A 123 0.24 -8.39 10.21
C CYS A 123 1.05 -7.53 11.19
N PHE A 124 0.40 -6.58 11.89
CA PHE A 124 1.06 -5.72 12.89
C PHE A 124 1.55 -6.50 14.10
N GLU A 125 0.74 -7.41 14.62
CA GLU A 125 1.13 -8.32 15.71
C GLU A 125 2.37 -9.14 15.33
N LYS A 126 2.38 -9.68 14.11
CA LYS A 126 3.51 -10.46 13.61
C LYS A 126 4.78 -9.62 13.43
N LEU A 127 4.65 -8.37 12.97
CA LEU A 127 5.78 -7.44 12.89
C LEU A 127 6.30 -7.05 14.28
N ALA A 128 5.41 -6.85 15.25
CA ALA A 128 5.77 -6.50 16.63
C ALA A 128 6.52 -7.64 17.35
N GLN A 129 6.22 -8.89 17.00
CA GLN A 129 6.86 -10.09 17.56
C GLN A 129 8.09 -10.55 16.76
N MET A 130 8.49 -9.79 15.74
CA MET A 130 9.58 -10.21 14.86
C MET A 130 10.94 -10.02 15.51
N GLU A 131 11.79 -11.05 15.39
CA GLU A 131 13.17 -10.99 15.86
C GLU A 131 13.95 -9.80 15.27
N PRO A 132 14.75 -9.05 16.06
CA PRO A 132 15.43 -7.83 15.60
C PRO A 132 16.29 -8.01 14.35
N LEU A 133 16.97 -9.16 14.22
CA LEU A 133 17.78 -9.49 13.05
C LEU A 133 16.92 -9.63 11.78
N ARG A 134 15.73 -10.23 11.88
CA ARG A 134 14.81 -10.37 10.74
C ARG A 134 14.22 -9.00 10.38
N LEU A 135 13.92 -8.17 11.38
CA LEU A 135 13.45 -6.79 11.19
C LEU A 135 14.50 -5.92 10.46
N SER A 136 15.79 -6.06 10.78
CA SER A 136 16.86 -5.26 10.14
C SER A 136 17.04 -5.59 8.65
N MET A 137 16.70 -6.81 8.23
CA MET A 137 16.73 -7.25 6.84
C MET A 137 15.53 -6.78 6.01
N LEU A 138 14.47 -6.30 6.66
CA LEU A 138 13.22 -5.91 6.01
C LEU A 138 13.37 -4.59 5.24
N LEU A 139 13.86 -3.53 5.89
CA LEU A 139 13.90 -2.19 5.30
C LEU A 139 14.75 -2.11 4.01
N PRO A 140 15.94 -2.72 3.93
CA PRO A 140 16.72 -2.74 2.70
C PRO A 140 16.02 -3.40 1.51
N ARG A 141 15.03 -4.28 1.76
CA ARG A 141 14.24 -4.95 0.72
C ARG A 141 12.94 -4.22 0.39
N LEU A 142 12.37 -3.53 1.37
CA LEU A 142 11.12 -2.79 1.21
C LEU A 142 11.33 -1.41 0.56
N LEU A 143 12.33 -0.64 1.00
CA LEU A 143 12.53 0.74 0.55
C LEU A 143 12.75 0.87 -0.97
N PRO A 144 13.60 0.03 -1.62
CA PRO A 144 13.75 0.11 -3.07
C PRO A 144 12.42 -0.08 -3.82
N TYR A 145 11.56 -1.00 -3.37
CA TYR A 145 10.23 -1.22 -3.93
C TYR A 145 9.34 0.03 -3.77
N LEU A 146 9.32 0.63 -2.58
CA LEU A 146 8.51 1.83 -2.32
C LEU A 146 8.99 3.05 -3.13
N LEU A 147 10.30 3.16 -3.35
CA LEU A 147 10.87 4.21 -4.21
C LEU A 147 10.46 4.02 -5.67
N GLU A 148 10.35 2.79 -6.18
CA GLU A 148 9.82 2.56 -7.52
C GLU A 148 8.32 2.89 -7.61
N ILE A 149 7.51 2.50 -6.63
CA ILE A 149 6.10 2.90 -6.55
C ILE A 149 5.96 4.43 -6.54
N ARG A 150 6.82 5.12 -5.78
CA ARG A 150 6.88 6.59 -5.76
C ARG A 150 7.16 7.16 -7.15
N LYS A 151 8.23 6.73 -7.83
CA LYS A 151 8.58 7.24 -9.17
C LYS A 151 7.45 7.03 -10.18
N LEU A 152 6.84 5.84 -10.16
CA LEU A 152 5.70 5.52 -11.03
C LEU A 152 4.50 6.44 -10.74
N SER A 153 4.24 6.73 -9.47
CA SER A 153 3.17 7.63 -9.05
C SER A 153 3.44 9.09 -9.44
N GLU A 154 4.69 9.54 -9.34
CA GLU A 154 5.12 10.88 -9.77
C GLU A 154 4.97 11.07 -11.28
N ALA A 155 5.24 10.03 -12.07
CA ALA A 155 5.16 10.08 -13.53
C ALA A 155 3.73 9.99 -14.08
N GLU A 156 2.84 9.24 -13.43
CA GLU A 156 1.49 8.99 -13.94
C GLU A 156 0.46 10.00 -13.42
N PHE A 157 0.53 10.38 -12.15
CA PHE A 157 -0.51 11.14 -11.48
C PHE A 157 -0.10 12.60 -11.28
N LYS A 158 -1.09 13.51 -11.37
CA LYS A 158 -0.87 14.93 -11.14
C LYS A 158 -0.69 15.22 -9.64
N PRO A 159 0.04 16.28 -9.27
CA PRO A 159 0.06 16.76 -7.88
C PRO A 159 -1.32 17.17 -7.38
N GLU A 160 -1.50 17.20 -6.06
CA GLU A 160 -2.66 17.86 -5.46
C GLU A 160 -2.55 19.37 -5.72
N GLY A 161 -3.68 19.98 -6.12
CA GLY A 161 -3.83 21.42 -6.29
C GLY A 161 -4.46 22.06 -5.08
#